data_AF-A0A9Q3HTX6-F1
#
_entry.id   AF-A0A9Q3HTX6-F1
#
_cell.length_a   1.000
_cell.length_b   1.000
_cell.length_c   1.000
_cell.angle_alpha   90.00
_cell.angle_beta   90.00
_cell.angle_gamma   90.00
#
_symmetry.space_group_name_H-M   'P 1'
#
loop_
_entity.id
_entity.type
_entity.pdbx_description
1 polymer ?
#
loop_
_entity_poly.entity_id
_entity_poly.type
_entity_poly.pdbx_seq_one_letter_code
_entity_poly.pdbx_strand_id
1 'polypeptide(L)'
;MECLWSVWAVGKHHYYLDGSVFEVIDDFNAVKSLLHMKAPNRRMVRWHFAIQDYRGHMTIVYKSGNIHKSSDGLSRWKSPNTHDNPDYVPANAEPRISIGEINIKDFGTDFFKEVRESYKNVKNCHIINFLLEKDLEDATLARSFDDI
;
A
#
# COMPACT_ATOMS: atom_id res chain seq x y z
N MET A 1 -2.66 10.76 -13.56
CA MET A 1 -3.61 9.63 -13.38
C MET A 1 -3.06 8.39 -14.05
N GLU A 2 -2.61 8.49 -15.31
CA GLU A 2 -2.00 7.39 -16.06
C GLU A 2 -0.91 6.59 -15.33
N CYS A 3 0.09 7.26 -14.72
CA CYS A 3 1.18 6.56 -14.02
C CYS A 3 0.68 5.68 -12.84
N LEU A 4 -0.38 6.13 -12.17
CA LEU A 4 -0.93 5.42 -11.01
C LEU A 4 -1.60 4.12 -11.44
N TRP A 5 -2.28 4.12 -12.58
CA TRP A 5 -2.92 2.93 -13.12
C TRP A 5 -1.88 1.84 -13.40
N SER A 6 -0.78 2.17 -14.09
CA SER A 6 0.27 1.20 -14.40
C SER A 6 0.91 0.63 -13.12
N VAL A 7 1.21 1.48 -12.14
CA VAL A 7 1.73 1.03 -10.82
C VAL A 7 0.74 0.09 -10.13
N TRP A 8 -0.55 0.43 -10.16
CA TRP A 8 -1.59 -0.38 -9.54
C TRP A 8 -1.79 -1.72 -10.26
N ALA A 9 -1.78 -1.72 -11.58
CA ALA A 9 -1.94 -2.92 -12.40
C ALA A 9 -0.81 -3.92 -12.17
N VAL A 10 0.44 -3.44 -12.10
CA VAL A 10 1.61 -4.28 -11.77
C VAL A 10 1.48 -4.83 -10.35
N GLY A 11 1.09 -4.00 -9.38
CA GLY A 11 0.85 -4.46 -8.00
C GLY A 11 -0.22 -5.53 -7.89
N LYS A 12 -1.32 -5.42 -8.64
CA LYS A 12 -2.42 -6.41 -8.64
C LYS A 12 -2.00 -7.75 -9.24
N HIS A 13 -1.08 -7.74 -10.20
CA HIS A 13 -0.59 -8.93 -10.89
C HIS A 13 0.73 -9.45 -10.32
N HIS A 14 1.19 -8.96 -9.15
CA HIS A 14 2.48 -9.33 -8.55
C HIS A 14 2.74 -10.84 -8.56
N TYR A 15 1.77 -11.65 -8.11
CA TYR A 15 1.90 -13.12 -8.05
C TYR A 15 2.13 -13.79 -9.42
N TYR A 16 1.72 -13.16 -10.51
CA TYR A 16 1.91 -13.66 -11.87
C TYR A 16 3.16 -13.10 -12.54
N LEU A 17 3.57 -11.90 -12.12
CA LEU A 17 4.68 -11.18 -12.72
C LEU A 17 6.01 -11.53 -12.05
N ASP A 18 5.99 -11.99 -10.80
CA ASP A 18 7.20 -12.35 -10.06
C ASP A 18 7.97 -13.46 -10.77
N GLY A 19 9.26 -13.23 -10.99
CA GLY A 19 10.16 -14.13 -11.73
C GLY A 19 9.94 -14.20 -13.25
N SER A 20 8.99 -13.47 -13.82
CA SER A 20 8.70 -13.46 -15.26
C SER A 20 9.25 -12.21 -15.96
N VAL A 21 9.64 -12.34 -17.24
CA VAL A 21 9.93 -11.17 -18.09
C VAL A 21 8.65 -10.76 -18.77
N PHE A 22 8.23 -9.50 -18.58
CA PHE A 22 6.96 -9.01 -19.11
C PHE A 22 7.08 -7.60 -19.70
N GLU A 23 6.12 -7.28 -20.57
CA GLU A 23 6.04 -5.98 -21.22
C GLU A 23 4.79 -5.24 -20.78
N VAL A 24 4.94 -3.99 -20.34
CA VAL A 24 3.82 -3.09 -20.06
C VAL A 24 3.60 -2.21 -21.28
N ILE A 25 2.43 -2.35 -21.88
CA ILE A 25 2.01 -1.62 -23.06
C ILE A 25 1.03 -0.54 -22.63
N ASP A 26 1.44 0.72 -22.69
CA ASP A 26 0.60 1.87 -22.37
C ASP A 26 0.65 2.92 -23.50
N ASP A 27 -0.39 3.73 -23.64
CA ASP A 27 -0.48 4.85 -24.60
C ASP A 27 0.07 6.17 -24.07
N PHE A 28 0.77 6.11 -22.94
CA PHE A 28 1.36 7.29 -22.34
C PHE A 28 2.75 7.01 -21.77
N ASN A 29 3.65 7.99 -21.88
CA ASN A 29 5.04 7.86 -21.45
C ASN A 29 5.25 8.15 -19.94
N ALA A 30 4.18 8.07 -19.13
CA ALA A 30 4.20 8.39 -17.69
C ALA A 30 5.25 7.58 -16.94
N VAL A 31 5.21 6.26 -17.09
CA VAL A 31 6.03 5.35 -16.31
C VAL A 31 7.49 5.52 -16.71
N LYS A 32 7.76 5.67 -18.02
CA LYS A 32 9.10 6.01 -18.51
C LYS A 32 9.59 7.33 -17.90
N SER A 33 8.75 8.36 -17.83
CA SER A 33 9.10 9.62 -17.18
C SER A 33 9.39 9.42 -15.69
N LEU A 34 8.51 8.72 -14.95
CA LEU A 34 8.68 8.41 -13.53
C LEU A 34 10.02 7.72 -13.21
N LEU A 35 10.45 6.81 -14.09
CA LEU A 35 11.70 6.05 -13.93
C LEU A 35 12.97 6.84 -14.21
N HIS A 36 12.87 8.00 -14.89
CA HIS A 36 14.00 8.87 -15.24
C HIS A 36 14.02 10.18 -14.41
N MET A 37 13.04 10.39 -13.53
CA MET A 37 12.97 11.61 -12.70
C MET A 37 14.05 11.63 -11.62
N LYS A 38 14.83 12.72 -11.57
CA LYS A 38 15.88 12.94 -10.55
C LYS A 38 15.34 13.36 -9.17
N ALA A 39 14.18 14.03 -9.12
CA ALA A 39 13.59 14.53 -7.89
C ALA A 39 12.07 14.31 -7.89
N PRO A 40 11.60 13.10 -7.51
CA PRO A 40 10.17 12.82 -7.49
C PRO A 40 9.51 13.44 -6.26
N ASN A 41 8.30 13.96 -6.43
CA ASN A 41 7.40 14.33 -5.31
C ASN A 41 7.19 13.10 -4.39
N ARG A 42 6.91 13.28 -3.09
CA ARG A 42 6.71 12.20 -2.10
C ARG A 42 5.79 11.09 -2.61
N ARG A 43 4.73 11.41 -3.35
CA ARG A 43 3.84 10.40 -3.98
C ARG A 43 4.53 9.60 -5.09
N MET A 44 5.31 10.27 -5.93
CA MET A 44 6.07 9.65 -7.01
C MET A 44 7.22 8.78 -6.49
N VAL A 45 7.85 9.15 -5.37
CA VAL A 45 8.86 8.32 -4.70
C VAL A 45 8.28 6.96 -4.31
N ARG A 46 7.05 6.94 -3.78
CA ARG A 46 6.37 5.68 -3.40
C ARG A 46 6.11 4.79 -4.61
N TRP A 47 5.67 5.37 -5.72
CA TRP A 47 5.47 4.64 -6.97
C TRP A 47 6.80 4.15 -7.56
N HIS A 48 7.85 4.93 -7.41
CA HIS A 48 9.20 4.55 -7.85
C HIS A 48 9.68 3.31 -7.11
N PHE A 49 9.54 3.28 -5.78
CA PHE A 49 9.86 2.10 -4.98
C PHE A 49 9.00 0.89 -5.36
N ALA A 50 7.69 1.07 -5.57
CA ALA A 50 6.80 -0.04 -5.94
C ALA A 50 7.13 -0.68 -7.29
N ILE A 51 7.67 0.08 -8.25
CA ILE A 51 8.10 -0.45 -9.56
C ILE A 51 9.53 -0.97 -9.53
N GLN A 52 10.33 -0.59 -8.54
CA GLN A 52 11.76 -0.90 -8.50
C GLN A 52 12.04 -2.41 -8.55
N ASP A 53 11.21 -3.21 -7.90
CA ASP A 53 11.33 -4.67 -7.86
C ASP A 53 11.20 -5.30 -9.26
N TYR A 54 10.39 -4.69 -10.13
CA TYR A 54 10.13 -5.19 -11.49
C TYR A 54 11.10 -4.64 -12.54
N ARG A 55 11.90 -3.63 -12.20
CA ARG A 55 12.70 -2.87 -13.17
C ARG A 55 13.70 -3.73 -13.96
N GLY A 56 14.16 -4.84 -13.39
CA GLY A 56 15.11 -5.74 -14.04
C GLY A 56 14.51 -6.63 -15.13
N HIS A 57 13.21 -6.89 -15.08
CA HIS A 57 12.51 -7.85 -15.96
C HIS A 57 11.26 -7.27 -16.63
N MET A 58 11.01 -5.96 -16.46
CA MET A 58 9.90 -5.23 -17.08
C MET A 58 10.39 -4.35 -18.23
N THR A 59 9.77 -4.48 -19.40
CA THR A 59 9.94 -3.55 -20.53
C THR A 59 8.71 -2.65 -20.69
N ILE A 60 8.91 -1.37 -21.00
CA ILE A 60 7.80 -0.42 -21.22
C ILE A 60 7.75 -0.08 -22.70
N VAL A 61 6.64 -0.44 -23.34
CA VAL A 61 6.42 -0.22 -24.77
C VAL A 61 5.28 0.78 -24.95
N TYR A 62 5.57 1.88 -25.63
CA TYR A 62 4.55 2.86 -26.00
C TYR A 62 3.80 2.37 -27.25
N LYS A 63 2.46 2.31 -27.19
CA LYS A 63 1.59 2.08 -28.37
C LYS A 63 0.52 3.15 -28.49
N SER A 64 0.17 3.54 -29.72
CA SER A 64 -0.85 4.57 -29.93
C SER A 64 -2.24 4.09 -29.48
N GLY A 65 -3.02 4.98 -28.87
CA GLY A 65 -4.28 4.67 -28.19
C GLY A 65 -5.37 4.01 -29.07
N ASN A 66 -5.25 4.05 -30.40
CA ASN A 66 -6.21 3.41 -31.30
C ASN A 66 -6.21 1.86 -31.17
N ILE A 67 -5.12 1.29 -30.64
CA ILE A 67 -4.99 -0.15 -30.37
C ILE A 67 -5.52 -0.51 -28.96
N HIS A 68 -5.71 0.47 -28.07
CA HIS A 68 -6.14 0.26 -26.68
C HIS A 68 -7.65 0.34 -26.46
N LYS A 69 -8.48 0.22 -27.51
CA LYS A 69 -9.94 0.31 -27.40
C LYS A 69 -10.56 -0.62 -26.35
N SER A 70 -9.97 -1.81 -26.15
CA SER A 70 -10.43 -2.74 -25.12
C SER A 70 -10.11 -2.24 -23.70
N SER A 71 -8.89 -1.76 -23.47
CA SER A 71 -8.46 -1.21 -22.18
C SER A 71 -9.16 0.12 -21.85
N ASP A 72 -9.25 1.03 -22.83
CA ASP A 72 -9.94 2.33 -22.71
C ASP A 72 -11.46 2.15 -22.53
N GLY A 73 -12.05 1.11 -23.12
CA GLY A 73 -13.44 0.73 -22.88
C GLY A 73 -13.69 0.33 -21.42
N LEU A 74 -12.84 -0.54 -20.87
CA LEU A 74 -12.96 -0.99 -19.47
C LEU A 74 -12.71 0.14 -18.47
N SER A 75 -11.75 1.03 -18.73
CA SER A 75 -11.44 2.14 -17.80
C SER A 75 -12.57 3.17 -17.71
N ARG A 76 -13.34 3.34 -18.80
CA ARG A 76 -14.49 4.25 -18.89
C ARG A 76 -15.77 3.65 -18.28
N TRP A 77 -15.85 2.33 -18.16
CA TRP A 77 -17.02 1.61 -17.66
C TRP A 77 -16.77 1.08 -16.25
N LYS A 78 -16.81 2.00 -15.28
CA LYS A 78 -16.72 1.62 -13.87
C LYS A 78 -18.02 0.95 -13.43
N SER A 79 -17.91 -0.27 -12.91
CA SER A 79 -19.03 -0.94 -12.25
C SER A 79 -19.52 -0.09 -11.07
N PRO A 80 -20.84 -0.09 -10.78
CA PRO A 80 -21.36 0.57 -9.60
C PRO A 80 -20.73 -0.06 -8.33
N ASN A 81 -20.41 0.78 -7.35
CA ASN A 81 -19.86 0.35 -6.05
C ASN A 81 -21.00 -0.20 -5.16
N THR A 82 -21.59 -1.32 -5.58
CA THR A 82 -22.66 -2.05 -4.88
C THR A 82 -22.06 -3.21 -4.09
N HIS A 83 -22.74 -3.68 -3.03
CA HIS A 83 -22.27 -4.84 -2.23
C HIS A 83 -22.08 -6.14 -3.04
N ASP A 84 -22.73 -6.26 -4.20
CA ASP A 84 -22.56 -7.39 -5.12
C ASP A 84 -21.26 -7.30 -5.95
N ASN A 85 -20.56 -6.16 -5.93
CA ASN A 85 -19.28 -5.99 -6.61
C ASN A 85 -18.16 -6.65 -5.78
N PRO A 86 -17.35 -7.58 -6.35
CA PRO A 86 -16.19 -8.14 -5.65
C PRO A 86 -15.16 -7.08 -5.22
N ASP A 87 -15.10 -5.94 -5.90
CA ASP A 87 -14.24 -4.79 -5.54
C ASP A 87 -14.99 -3.72 -4.72
N TYR A 88 -16.05 -4.11 -3.98
CA TYR A 88 -16.80 -3.17 -3.12
C TYR A 88 -15.90 -2.55 -2.06
N VAL A 89 -15.85 -1.21 -2.04
CA VAL A 89 -15.16 -0.45 -1.00
C VAL A 89 -16.21 0.32 -0.18
N PRO A 90 -16.36 0.04 1.13
CA PRO A 90 -17.30 0.78 1.96
C PRO A 90 -16.88 2.25 2.07
N ALA A 91 -17.85 3.16 2.11
CA ALA A 91 -17.60 4.61 2.13
C ALA A 91 -16.73 5.08 3.32
N ASN A 92 -16.77 4.33 4.43
CA ASN A 92 -16.00 4.62 5.65
C ASN A 92 -14.72 3.77 5.77
N ALA A 93 -14.31 3.06 4.71
CA ALA A 93 -13.08 2.30 4.73
C ALA A 93 -11.89 3.26 4.88
N GLU A 94 -11.15 3.13 5.97
CA GLU A 94 -9.86 3.83 6.07
C GLU A 94 -8.94 3.32 4.94
N PRO A 95 -8.19 4.22 4.26
CA PRO A 95 -7.30 3.80 3.20
C PRO A 95 -6.24 2.85 3.79
N ARG A 96 -6.32 1.57 3.44
CA ARG A 96 -5.25 0.59 3.70
C ARG A 96 -4.07 0.97 2.83
N ILE A 97 -3.13 1.69 3.42
CA ILE A 97 -1.85 1.98 2.79
C ILE A 97 -0.91 0.84 3.17
N SER A 98 -0.99 -0.28 2.46
CA SER A 98 0.00 -1.34 2.60
C SER A 98 1.25 -0.98 1.81
N ILE A 99 2.42 -1.25 2.38
CA ILE A 99 3.68 -1.36 1.62
C ILE A 99 3.85 -2.87 1.40
N GLY A 100 3.59 -3.34 0.18
CA GLY A 100 3.41 -4.78 -0.09
C GLY A 100 2.14 -5.31 0.58
N GLU A 101 2.29 -6.34 1.41
CA GLU A 101 1.22 -6.96 2.24
C GLU A 101 1.17 -6.40 3.66
N ILE A 102 2.13 -5.53 4.00
CA ILE A 102 2.30 -5.03 5.35
C ILE A 102 1.48 -3.76 5.53
N ASN A 103 0.44 -3.84 6.35
CA ASN A 103 -0.37 -2.71 6.74
C ASN A 103 0.19 -2.08 8.03
N ILE A 104 0.64 -0.84 7.93
CA ILE A 104 1.23 -0.08 9.06
C ILE A 104 0.28 0.01 10.27
N LYS A 105 -1.04 -0.05 10.05
CA LYS A 105 -2.02 -0.04 11.14
C LYS A 105 -2.15 -1.38 11.85
N ASP A 106 -1.89 -2.49 11.15
CA ASP A 106 -2.00 -3.84 11.71
C ASP A 106 -0.79 -4.13 12.63
N PHE A 107 0.36 -3.47 12.40
CA PHE A 107 1.52 -3.60 13.29
C PHE A 107 1.30 -3.09 14.70
N GLY A 108 0.57 -1.99 14.89
CA GLY A 108 0.41 -1.40 16.22
C GLY A 108 -0.28 -2.39 17.14
N THR A 109 -1.48 -2.83 16.77
CA THR A 109 -2.32 -3.66 17.64
C THR A 109 -1.77 -5.06 17.81
N ASP A 110 -1.29 -5.70 16.74
CA ASP A 110 -0.87 -7.09 16.78
C ASP A 110 0.47 -7.25 17.52
N PHE A 111 1.41 -6.31 17.32
CA PHE A 111 2.67 -6.29 18.07
C PHE A 111 2.41 -6.12 19.58
N PHE A 112 1.64 -5.10 19.99
CA PHE A 112 1.38 -4.87 21.41
C PHE A 112 0.60 -6.02 22.05
N LYS A 113 -0.27 -6.70 21.28
CA LYS A 113 -0.97 -7.91 21.73
C LYS A 113 -0.03 -9.08 21.95
N GLU A 114 0.86 -9.37 21.01
CA GLU A 114 1.83 -10.47 21.08
C GLU A 114 2.86 -10.24 22.20
N VAL A 115 3.32 -9.00 22.36
CA VAL A 115 4.16 -8.57 23.48
C VAL A 115 3.42 -8.79 24.81
N ARG A 116 2.16 -8.35 24.93
CA ARG A 116 1.36 -8.55 26.15
C ARG A 116 1.17 -10.03 26.48
N GLU A 117 0.89 -10.87 25.48
CA GLU A 117 0.73 -12.32 25.69
C GLU A 117 2.02 -12.99 26.19
N SER A 118 3.16 -12.59 25.66
CA SER A 118 4.47 -13.14 26.03
C SER A 118 4.81 -12.90 27.52
N TYR A 119 4.37 -11.77 28.09
CA TYR A 119 4.66 -11.39 29.48
C TYR A 119 3.60 -11.84 30.52
N LYS A 120 2.47 -12.43 30.09
CA LYS A 120 1.41 -12.91 31.01
C LYS A 120 1.87 -14.03 31.94
N ASN A 121 2.78 -14.89 31.47
CA ASN A 121 3.17 -16.11 32.19
C ASN A 121 4.45 -15.94 33.03
N VAL A 122 5.06 -14.75 33.02
CA VAL A 122 6.33 -14.48 33.71
C VAL A 122 6.07 -13.83 35.07
N LYS A 123 6.42 -14.53 36.15
CA LYS A 123 6.10 -14.17 37.55
C LYS A 123 6.63 -12.79 38.01
N ASN A 124 7.59 -12.20 37.30
CA ASN A 124 8.19 -10.90 37.67
C ASN A 124 7.79 -9.73 36.75
N CYS A 125 6.92 -9.95 35.75
CA CYS A 125 6.60 -8.94 34.72
C CYS A 125 5.34 -8.11 35.01
N HIS A 126 4.83 -8.13 36.24
CA HIS A 126 3.69 -7.35 36.72
C HIS A 126 3.70 -5.85 36.36
N ILE A 127 4.85 -5.17 36.49
CA ILE A 127 5.00 -3.75 36.12
C ILE A 127 4.86 -3.54 34.62
N ILE A 128 5.45 -4.45 33.82
CA ILE A 128 5.37 -4.40 32.36
C ILE A 128 3.93 -4.68 31.89
N ASN A 129 3.24 -5.64 32.50
CA ASN A 129 1.82 -5.89 32.20
C ASN A 129 0.94 -4.69 32.56
N PHE A 130 1.19 -4.04 33.71
CA PHE A 130 0.47 -2.82 34.11
C PHE A 130 0.70 -1.65 33.15
N LEU A 131 1.93 -1.46 32.66
CA LEU A 131 2.25 -0.42 31.69
C LEU A 131 1.66 -0.72 30.30
N LEU A 132 1.71 -1.98 29.86
CA LEU A 132 1.12 -2.43 28.59
C LEU A 132 -0.41 -2.40 28.62
N GLU A 133 -1.05 -2.53 29.79
CA GLU A 133 -2.51 -2.34 29.96
C GLU A 133 -2.92 -0.88 29.82
N LYS A 134 -2.02 0.06 30.11
CA LYS A 134 -2.28 1.50 30.01
C LYS A 134 -2.16 2.08 28.61
N ASP A 135 -1.76 1.28 27.61
CA ASP A 135 -1.43 1.84 26.30
C ASP A 135 -2.66 2.08 25.41
N LEU A 136 -2.85 3.38 25.15
CA LEU A 136 -3.37 4.05 23.96
C LEU A 136 -4.88 4.29 23.74
N GLU A 137 -5.62 4.66 24.80
CA GLU A 137 -6.77 5.59 24.65
C GLU A 137 -6.79 6.76 25.64
N ASP A 138 -6.04 6.71 26.75
CA ASP A 138 -6.05 7.77 27.76
C ASP A 138 -5.02 8.88 27.45
N ALA A 139 -5.50 9.95 26.81
CA ALA A 139 -4.78 11.19 26.51
C ALA A 139 -4.29 12.00 27.74
N THR A 140 -4.47 11.46 28.95
CA THR A 140 -4.10 12.12 30.22
C THR A 140 -2.61 12.00 30.53
N LEU A 141 -1.97 10.87 30.19
CA LEU A 141 -0.54 10.66 30.45
C LEU A 141 0.39 11.38 29.46
N ALA A 142 -0.09 11.66 28.24
CA ALA A 142 0.66 12.39 27.22
C ALA A 142 1.02 13.82 27.65
N ARG A 143 0.22 14.43 28.55
CA ARG A 143 0.44 15.78 29.07
C ARG A 143 1.30 15.85 30.32
N SER A 144 1.66 14.70 30.91
CA SER A 144 2.45 14.67 32.15
C SER A 144 3.95 14.96 31.95
N PHE A 145 4.42 15.02 30.70
CA PHE A 145 5.80 15.38 30.37
C PHE A 145 6.02 16.89 30.17
N ASP A 146 4.95 17.69 30.13
CA ASP A 146 5.05 19.15 29.97
C ASP A 146 5.27 19.89 31.31
N ASP A 147 5.22 19.17 32.45
CA ASP A 147 5.36 19.72 33.81
C ASP A 147 6.73 19.42 34.48
N ILE A 148 7.81 19.27 33.69
CA ILE A 148 9.20 19.20 34.21
C ILE A 148 10.03 20.38 33.71
#